data_AF-A0A7W0CQ63-F1
#
_entry.id   AF-A0A7W0CQ63-F1
#
_cell.length_a   1.000
_cell.length_b   1.000
_cell.length_c   1.000
_cell.angle_alpha   90.00
_cell.angle_beta   90.00
_cell.angle_gamma   90.00
#
_symmetry.space_group_name_H-M   'P 1'
#
loop_
_entity.id
_entity.type
_entity.pdbx_description
1 polymer ?
#
loop_
_entity_poly.entity_id
_entity_poly.type
_entity_poly.pdbx_seq_one_letter_code
_entity_poly.pdbx_strand_id
1 'polypeptide(L)'
;MTASDEHLESQRLEVALMVAALPIVVLADSHHPAWLGECQYFNEQLRHLEIVYGELDAVIRVEQAPDAPVYAFPPYDWPGWSADEEVEALLDGRLVKAVRRRSATSWKLRLLAAYDEDAAALVTLTGYGPLPEVPKLVTRADPLPLIRERNRRWAARWHEVQEQMQAELRKTTPYPAAYLMLADLAVRRARTAKEHVEHRIESRLRGRPPGPGWRNLWRLVRSTQAQLRGQSEDEASAAVRSLVQQARRLAEQAAWFDDERLAAAALRETVEWMAHRADVDSRPAQEAWEAVHAHESAQPLLALTAPEGEWSAERDRLTRGWLRAWAAWAVSYGVIT
;
A
#
# COMPACT_ATOMS: atom_id res chain seq x y z
N MET A 1 -0.67 -21.39 -34.87
CA MET A 1 -2.03 -21.39 -34.30
C MET A 1 -2.83 -22.42 -35.05
N THR A 2 -3.27 -23.44 -34.33
CA THR A 2 -4.15 -24.47 -34.88
C THR A 2 -5.61 -24.03 -34.69
N ALA A 3 -6.56 -24.59 -35.43
CA ALA A 3 -7.99 -24.31 -35.25
C ALA A 3 -8.49 -24.60 -33.81
N SER A 4 -7.73 -25.34 -33.00
CA SER A 4 -7.98 -25.56 -31.58
C SER A 4 -7.60 -24.36 -30.69
N ASP A 5 -6.63 -23.55 -31.09
CA ASP A 5 -6.20 -22.35 -30.35
C ASP A 5 -7.19 -21.21 -30.54
N GLU A 6 -7.73 -21.05 -31.76
CA GLU A 6 -8.80 -20.07 -32.05
C GLU A 6 -10.10 -20.42 -31.31
N HIS A 7 -10.41 -21.71 -31.16
CA HIS A 7 -11.60 -22.13 -30.40
C HIS A 7 -11.46 -21.84 -28.90
N LEU A 8 -10.27 -22.05 -28.32
CA LEU A 8 -9.96 -21.73 -26.92
C LEU A 8 -9.88 -20.21 -26.66
N GLU A 9 -9.35 -19.42 -27.60
CA GLU A 9 -9.37 -17.95 -27.52
C GLU A 9 -10.79 -17.41 -27.67
N SER A 10 -11.60 -17.97 -28.57
CA SER A 10 -12.99 -17.58 -28.75
C SER A 10 -13.82 -17.90 -27.50
N GLN A 11 -13.66 -19.08 -26.89
CA GLN A 11 -14.32 -19.43 -25.62
C GLN A 11 -13.85 -18.54 -24.45
N ARG A 12 -12.57 -18.17 -24.40
CA ARG A 12 -12.05 -17.24 -23.38
C ARG A 12 -12.60 -15.82 -23.56
N LEU A 13 -12.77 -15.37 -24.80
CA LEU A 13 -13.35 -14.07 -25.15
C LEU A 13 -14.86 -14.04 -24.83
N GLU A 14 -15.58 -15.13 -25.11
CA GLU A 14 -17.00 -15.27 -24.81
C GLU A 14 -17.26 -15.31 -23.30
N VAL A 15 -16.42 -16.02 -22.52
CA VAL A 15 -16.46 -16.00 -21.05
C VAL A 15 -16.08 -14.62 -20.49
N ALA A 16 -15.11 -13.92 -21.08
CA ALA A 16 -14.77 -12.55 -20.67
C ALA A 16 -15.90 -11.55 -20.97
N LEU A 17 -16.62 -11.73 -22.07
CA LEU A 17 -17.78 -10.92 -22.44
C LEU A 17 -19.03 -11.25 -21.60
N MET A 18 -19.24 -12.51 -21.22
CA MET A 18 -20.29 -12.89 -20.27
C MET A 18 -20.03 -12.35 -18.86
N VAL A 19 -18.77 -12.31 -18.41
CA VAL A 19 -18.37 -11.65 -17.16
C VAL A 19 -18.57 -10.13 -17.23
N ALA A 20 -18.48 -9.52 -18.43
CA ALA A 20 -18.75 -8.11 -18.67
C ALA A 20 -20.24 -7.78 -18.86
N ALA A 21 -21.08 -8.77 -19.20
CA ALA A 21 -22.54 -8.64 -19.35
C ALA A 21 -23.31 -8.84 -18.02
N LEU A 22 -22.63 -9.24 -16.95
CA LEU A 22 -23.15 -9.12 -15.59
C LEU A 22 -23.33 -7.61 -15.27
N PRO A 23 -24.37 -7.21 -14.51
CA PRO A 23 -24.49 -5.84 -14.02
C PRO A 23 -23.42 -5.61 -12.95
N ILE A 24 -22.19 -5.38 -13.38
CA ILE A 24 -21.02 -5.21 -12.52
C ILE A 24 -20.27 -4.01 -13.05
N VAL A 25 -20.66 -2.85 -12.55
CA VAL A 25 -19.98 -1.58 -12.81
C VAL A 25 -18.81 -1.45 -11.84
N VAL A 26 -17.58 -1.47 -12.36
CA VAL A 26 -16.39 -1.00 -11.65
C VAL A 26 -16.16 0.45 -12.05
N LEU A 27 -16.35 1.39 -11.13
CA LEU A 27 -15.84 2.75 -11.28
C LEU A 27 -15.26 3.26 -9.95
N ALA A 28 -14.00 3.66 -10.03
CA ALA A 28 -13.31 4.45 -9.03
C ALA A 28 -13.80 5.90 -9.13
N ASP A 29 -14.12 6.51 -7.98
CA ASP A 29 -14.28 7.95 -7.87
C ASP A 29 -13.26 8.45 -6.85
N SER A 30 -12.20 9.10 -7.35
CA SER A 30 -11.20 9.77 -6.52
C SER A 30 -10.81 11.07 -7.19
N HIS A 31 -11.32 12.19 -6.67
CA HIS A 31 -10.81 13.51 -6.94
C HIS A 31 -9.40 13.66 -6.30
N HIS A 32 -8.35 13.22 -6.99
CA HIS A 32 -6.98 13.73 -6.79
C HIS A 32 -6.12 13.51 -8.06
N PRO A 33 -5.62 14.55 -8.75
CA PRO A 33 -4.99 14.40 -10.07
C PRO A 33 -3.54 13.85 -10.10
N ALA A 34 -2.94 13.48 -8.96
CA ALA A 34 -1.50 13.24 -8.88
C ALA A 34 -1.08 11.75 -8.88
N TRP A 35 -2.02 10.81 -9.08
CA TRP A 35 -1.78 9.36 -8.91
C TRP A 35 -2.17 8.50 -10.12
N LEU A 36 -2.50 9.11 -11.26
CA LEU A 36 -3.00 8.37 -12.44
C LEU A 36 -1.91 7.67 -13.28
N GLY A 37 -0.61 7.94 -13.05
CA GLY A 37 0.48 7.35 -13.84
C GLY A 37 0.88 5.92 -13.45
N GLU A 38 0.71 5.52 -12.19
CA GLU A 38 1.17 4.20 -11.69
C GLU A 38 0.03 3.16 -11.58
N CYS A 39 -1.24 3.58 -11.67
CA CYS A 39 -2.38 2.67 -11.62
C CYS A 39 -2.67 1.95 -12.96
N GLN A 40 -2.05 2.34 -14.07
CA GLN A 40 -2.28 1.69 -15.36
C GLN A 40 -1.65 0.29 -15.47
N TYR A 41 -0.61 -0.03 -14.70
CA TYR A 41 0.02 -1.35 -14.75
C TYR A 41 -0.65 -2.40 -13.83
N PHE A 42 -1.51 -1.97 -12.90
CA PHE A 42 -2.24 -2.88 -11.99
C PHE A 42 -3.67 -3.22 -12.44
N ASN A 43 -4.19 -2.56 -13.47
CA ASN A 43 -5.57 -2.73 -13.91
C ASN A 43 -5.84 -3.94 -14.81
N GLU A 44 -4.81 -4.65 -15.30
CA GLU A 44 -5.00 -5.84 -16.16
C GLU A 44 -5.24 -7.15 -15.37
N GLN A 45 -5.22 -7.12 -14.03
CA GLN A 45 -5.40 -8.33 -13.19
C GLN A 45 -6.60 -8.28 -12.22
N LEU A 46 -7.42 -7.23 -12.25
CA LEU A 46 -8.46 -7.02 -11.23
C LEU A 46 -9.83 -7.61 -11.63
N ARG A 47 -9.97 -8.94 -11.52
CA ARG A 47 -11.29 -9.60 -11.32
C ARG A 47 -11.66 -9.60 -9.83
N HIS A 48 -11.98 -8.43 -9.27
CA HIS A 48 -12.39 -8.33 -7.87
C HIS A 48 -13.72 -7.58 -7.73
N LEU A 49 -14.80 -8.33 -7.54
CA LEU A 49 -16.06 -7.82 -7.02
C LEU A 49 -16.04 -7.81 -5.50
N GLU A 50 -16.38 -6.65 -4.94
CA GLU A 50 -16.60 -6.47 -3.52
C GLU A 50 -18.11 -6.26 -3.28
N ILE A 51 -18.80 -7.26 -2.69
CA ILE A 51 -20.21 -7.14 -2.28
C ILE A 51 -20.23 -6.95 -0.75
N VAL A 52 -21.07 -6.06 -0.24
CA VAL A 52 -21.06 -5.69 1.19
C VAL A 52 -22.19 -6.40 1.92
N TYR A 53 -21.84 -7.15 2.96
CA TYR A 53 -22.79 -7.66 3.95
C TYR A 53 -23.10 -6.55 4.98
N GLY A 54 -24.36 -6.41 5.37
CA GLY A 54 -24.88 -5.19 6.01
C GLY A 54 -24.30 -4.81 7.39
N GLU A 55 -23.61 -5.73 8.09
CA GLU A 55 -23.21 -5.52 9.49
C GLU A 55 -21.79 -6.01 9.83
N LEU A 56 -21.10 -6.70 8.91
CA LEU A 56 -19.76 -7.23 9.14
C LEU A 56 -18.78 -6.59 8.15
N ASP A 57 -17.68 -6.04 8.67
CA ASP A 57 -16.57 -5.53 7.87
C ASP A 57 -15.83 -6.71 7.20
N ALA A 58 -16.34 -7.15 6.06
CA ALA A 58 -15.78 -8.23 5.26
C ALA A 58 -15.43 -7.78 3.83
N VAL A 59 -14.29 -8.25 3.34
CA VAL A 59 -13.82 -8.11 1.97
C VAL A 59 -14.23 -9.35 1.19
N ILE A 60 -14.76 -9.16 -0.02
CA ILE A 60 -15.17 -10.25 -0.90
C ILE A 60 -14.22 -10.34 -2.08
N ARG A 61 -13.90 -11.58 -2.45
CA ARG A 61 -13.19 -11.94 -3.67
C ARG A 61 -14.01 -12.98 -4.40
N VAL A 62 -14.34 -12.69 -5.66
CA VAL A 62 -15.05 -13.60 -6.54
C VAL A 62 -14.08 -14.12 -7.59
N GLU A 63 -13.95 -15.44 -7.67
CA GLU A 63 -13.14 -16.13 -8.66
C GLU A 63 -14.05 -16.99 -9.55
N GLN A 64 -13.65 -17.21 -10.80
CA GLN A 64 -14.31 -18.22 -11.62
C GLN A 64 -14.13 -19.58 -10.96
N ALA A 65 -15.20 -20.37 -10.85
CA ALA A 65 -15.09 -21.69 -10.25
C ALA A 65 -14.19 -22.58 -11.12
N PRO A 66 -13.21 -23.29 -10.53
CA PRO A 66 -12.48 -24.32 -11.25
C PRO A 66 -13.43 -25.48 -11.62
N ASP A 67 -13.13 -26.18 -12.72
CA ASP A 67 -13.93 -27.32 -13.22
C ASP A 67 -14.09 -28.46 -12.19
N ALA A 68 -13.19 -28.53 -11.21
CA ALA A 68 -13.31 -29.38 -10.03
C ALA A 68 -13.65 -28.51 -8.82
N PRO A 69 -14.69 -28.85 -8.03
CA PRO A 69 -15.11 -28.06 -6.88
C PRO A 69 -14.11 -28.20 -5.73
N VAL A 70 -13.02 -27.43 -5.80
CA VAL A 70 -12.07 -27.32 -4.69
C VAL A 70 -12.60 -26.26 -3.73
N TYR A 71 -13.40 -26.72 -2.76
CA TYR A 71 -13.88 -25.90 -1.65
C TYR A 71 -12.75 -25.53 -0.67
N ALA A 72 -11.61 -26.23 -0.73
CA ALA A 72 -10.49 -26.02 0.16
C ALA A 72 -9.83 -24.65 -0.09
N PHE A 73 -9.40 -24.01 0.98
CA PHE A 73 -8.43 -22.92 0.83
C PHE A 73 -7.13 -23.51 0.28
N PRO A 74 -6.38 -22.79 -0.57
CA PRO A 74 -5.12 -23.29 -1.09
C PRO A 74 -4.21 -23.71 0.09
N PRO A 75 -3.42 -24.79 -0.07
CA PRO A 75 -2.75 -25.52 1.02
C PRO A 75 -1.62 -24.73 1.71
N TYR A 76 -1.56 -23.42 1.49
CA TYR A 76 -0.68 -22.56 2.25
C TYR A 76 -1.15 -22.58 3.70
N ASP A 77 -0.29 -23.08 4.58
CA ASP A 77 -0.43 -22.95 6.03
C ASP A 77 -0.02 -21.54 6.41
N TRP A 78 -1.01 -20.68 6.65
CA TRP A 78 -0.77 -19.36 7.20
C TRP A 78 -0.67 -19.55 8.72
N PRO A 79 0.48 -19.29 9.37
CA PRO A 79 0.62 -19.47 10.80
C PRO A 79 -0.48 -18.73 11.56
N GLY A 80 -1.11 -19.41 12.53
CA GLY A 80 -2.19 -18.85 13.36
C GLY A 80 -3.60 -18.92 12.75
N TRP A 81 -3.77 -19.56 11.58
CA TRP A 81 -5.09 -19.91 11.06
C TRP A 81 -5.49 -21.33 11.45
N SER A 82 -6.77 -21.55 11.70
CA SER A 82 -7.37 -22.86 11.91
C SER A 82 -7.31 -23.70 10.63
N ALA A 83 -7.46 -25.01 10.79
CA ALA A 83 -7.78 -25.90 9.69
C ALA A 83 -9.10 -25.51 9.00
N ASP A 84 -9.30 -26.04 7.80
CA ASP A 84 -10.55 -25.94 7.07
C ASP A 84 -11.67 -26.62 7.87
N GLU A 85 -12.75 -25.88 8.08
CA GLU A 85 -13.95 -26.35 8.75
C GLU A 85 -15.14 -26.23 7.79
N GLU A 86 -15.82 -27.34 7.51
CA GLU A 86 -17.05 -27.31 6.72
C GLU A 86 -18.17 -26.67 7.53
N VAL A 87 -18.87 -25.72 6.91
CA VAL A 87 -19.96 -24.96 7.53
C VAL A 87 -21.06 -24.71 6.51
N GLU A 88 -22.23 -24.31 7.00
CA GLU A 88 -23.33 -23.85 6.16
C GLU A 88 -23.39 -22.32 6.13
N ALA A 89 -23.76 -21.77 4.98
CA ALA A 89 -24.06 -20.36 4.80
C ALA A 89 -25.42 -20.22 4.11
N LEU A 90 -26.12 -19.11 4.33
CA LEU A 90 -27.38 -18.80 3.66
C LEU A 90 -27.11 -17.83 2.52
N LEU A 91 -27.14 -18.28 1.27
CA LEU A 91 -27.05 -17.43 0.07
C LEU A 91 -28.44 -17.23 -0.53
N ASP A 92 -28.93 -15.99 -0.55
CA ASP A 92 -30.28 -15.64 -1.02
C ASP A 92 -31.38 -16.49 -0.36
N GLY A 93 -31.21 -16.77 0.93
CA GLY A 93 -32.11 -17.60 1.73
C GLY A 93 -31.97 -19.11 1.51
N ARG A 94 -31.05 -19.56 0.65
CA ARG A 94 -30.76 -20.99 0.42
C ARG A 94 -29.51 -21.42 1.19
N LEU A 95 -29.55 -22.59 1.83
CA LEU A 95 -28.37 -23.15 2.47
C LEU A 95 -27.38 -23.63 1.40
N VAL A 96 -26.13 -23.18 1.51
CA VAL A 96 -25.01 -23.57 0.66
C VAL A 96 -23.86 -24.06 1.51
N LYS A 97 -23.12 -25.06 1.00
CA LYS A 97 -21.90 -25.54 1.63
C LYS A 97 -20.80 -24.49 1.51
N ALA A 98 -20.06 -24.30 2.60
CA ALA A 98 -18.92 -23.41 2.66
C ALA A 98 -17.79 -24.03 3.47
N VAL A 99 -16.57 -23.55 3.25
CA VAL A 99 -15.40 -23.87 4.05
C VAL A 99 -14.95 -22.62 4.78
N ARG A 100 -14.61 -22.78 6.04
CA ARG A 100 -14.21 -21.70 6.93
C ARG A 100 -12.78 -21.90 7.43
N ARG A 101 -12.06 -20.79 7.58
CA ARG A 101 -10.90 -20.69 8.48
C ARG A 101 -11.04 -19.52 9.44
N ARG A 102 -10.44 -19.63 10.61
CA ARG A 102 -10.40 -18.58 11.63
C ARG A 102 -8.98 -18.31 12.09
N SER A 103 -8.73 -17.12 12.58
CA SER A 103 -7.54 -16.72 13.34
C SER A 103 -8.00 -15.97 14.58
N ALA A 104 -7.07 -15.50 15.41
CA ALA A 104 -7.41 -14.74 16.62
C ALA A 104 -8.24 -13.46 16.34
N THR A 105 -8.08 -12.83 15.17
CA THR A 105 -8.69 -11.52 14.87
C THR A 105 -9.48 -11.47 13.56
N SER A 106 -9.42 -12.54 12.76
CA SER A 106 -10.04 -12.56 11.43
C SER A 106 -10.55 -13.94 11.05
N TRP A 107 -11.44 -13.99 10.08
CA TRP A 107 -12.02 -15.21 9.55
C TRP A 107 -12.10 -15.15 8.03
N LYS A 108 -12.12 -16.32 7.40
CA LYS A 108 -12.36 -16.49 5.98
C LYS A 108 -13.47 -17.50 5.78
N LEU A 109 -14.32 -17.24 4.79
CA LEU A 109 -15.38 -18.14 4.35
C LEU A 109 -15.26 -18.29 2.84
N ARG A 110 -15.23 -19.52 2.34
CA ARG A 110 -15.17 -19.84 0.92
C ARG A 110 -16.36 -20.69 0.54
N LEU A 111 -17.12 -20.28 -0.46
CA LEU A 111 -18.33 -20.98 -0.90
C LEU A 111 -18.48 -20.91 -2.41
N LEU A 112 -19.22 -21.88 -2.95
CA LEU A 112 -19.57 -21.88 -4.37
C LEU A 112 -20.95 -21.24 -4.52
N ALA A 113 -21.00 -20.10 -5.20
CA ALA A 113 -22.23 -19.43 -5.57
C ALA A 113 -22.59 -19.81 -7.01
N ALA A 114 -23.68 -20.55 -7.19
CA ALA A 114 -24.26 -20.77 -8.52
C ALA A 114 -25.06 -19.53 -8.91
N TYR A 115 -24.78 -18.99 -10.10
CA TYR A 115 -25.49 -17.82 -10.65
C TYR A 115 -26.47 -18.22 -11.75
N ASP A 116 -26.15 -19.29 -12.49
CA ASP A 116 -26.97 -19.88 -13.56
C ASP A 116 -26.76 -21.42 -13.56
N GLU A 117 -27.55 -22.16 -14.35
CA GLU A 117 -27.44 -23.62 -14.50
C GLU A 117 -26.03 -24.07 -14.91
N ASP A 118 -25.33 -23.25 -15.69
CA ASP A 118 -24.00 -23.55 -16.25
C ASP A 118 -22.85 -22.74 -15.62
N ALA A 119 -23.14 -21.83 -14.69
CA ALA A 119 -22.15 -20.90 -14.16
C ALA A 119 -22.09 -20.87 -12.64
N ALA A 120 -20.93 -21.23 -12.10
CA ALA A 120 -20.59 -21.10 -10.69
C ALA A 120 -19.40 -20.15 -10.49
N ALA A 121 -19.45 -19.36 -9.41
CA ALA A 121 -18.31 -18.59 -8.95
C ALA A 121 -17.91 -19.01 -7.55
N LEU A 122 -16.61 -18.96 -7.29
CA LEU A 122 -16.02 -19.25 -6.00
C LEU A 122 -15.87 -17.94 -5.24
N VAL A 123 -16.68 -17.78 -4.19
CA VAL A 123 -16.75 -16.57 -3.39
C VAL A 123 -15.94 -16.78 -2.13
N THR A 124 -14.93 -15.94 -1.92
CA THR A 124 -14.13 -15.88 -0.70
C THR A 124 -14.45 -14.59 0.05
N LEU A 125 -14.98 -14.72 1.26
CA LEU A 125 -15.19 -13.64 2.21
C LEU A 125 -14.04 -13.62 3.21
N THR A 126 -13.54 -12.44 3.55
CA THR A 126 -12.56 -12.23 4.61
C THR A 126 -13.09 -11.17 5.56
N GLY A 127 -13.47 -11.54 6.78
CA GLY A 127 -13.95 -10.59 7.78
C GLY A 127 -13.05 -10.49 9.00
N TYR A 128 -13.24 -9.43 9.76
CA TYR A 128 -12.57 -9.18 11.03
C TYR A 128 -13.57 -9.24 12.19
N GLY A 129 -13.12 -9.72 13.35
CA GLY A 129 -13.97 -9.83 14.54
C GLY A 129 -14.79 -11.13 14.62
N PRO A 130 -15.92 -11.12 15.36
CA PRO A 130 -16.74 -12.32 15.56
C PRO A 130 -17.34 -12.79 14.23
N LEU A 131 -17.14 -14.06 13.90
CA LEU A 131 -17.84 -14.68 12.77
C LEU A 131 -19.23 -15.13 13.22
N PRO A 132 -20.32 -14.81 12.49
CA PRO A 132 -21.64 -15.36 12.76
C PRO A 132 -21.64 -16.89 12.60
N GLU A 133 -22.45 -17.58 13.39
CA GLU A 133 -22.58 -19.04 13.31
C GLU A 133 -23.03 -19.50 11.91
N VAL A 134 -24.01 -18.79 11.34
CA VAL A 134 -24.50 -18.99 9.97
C VAL A 134 -24.37 -17.69 9.20
N PRO A 135 -23.32 -17.53 8.36
CA PRO A 135 -23.18 -16.38 7.48
C PRO A 135 -24.36 -16.33 6.52
N LYS A 136 -25.15 -15.27 6.61
CA LYS A 136 -26.16 -14.93 5.62
C LYS A 136 -25.48 -14.10 4.54
N LEU A 137 -25.94 -14.21 3.29
CA LEU A 137 -25.40 -13.58 2.09
C LEU A 137 -26.56 -13.27 1.16
N VAL A 138 -26.55 -12.09 0.57
CA VAL A 138 -27.62 -11.63 -0.32
C VAL A 138 -26.98 -11.10 -1.60
N THR A 139 -27.37 -11.66 -2.74
CA THR A 139 -26.99 -11.19 -4.07
C THR A 139 -27.79 -9.93 -4.38
N ARG A 140 -27.12 -8.93 -4.97
CA ARG A 140 -27.72 -7.65 -5.36
C ARG A 140 -27.41 -7.38 -6.82
N ALA A 141 -28.41 -6.94 -7.58
CA ALA A 141 -28.25 -6.57 -8.98
C ALA A 141 -27.42 -5.28 -9.17
N ASP A 142 -27.50 -4.35 -8.21
CA ASP A 142 -26.67 -3.14 -8.17
C ASP A 142 -26.03 -2.98 -6.78
N PRO A 143 -24.71 -3.23 -6.65
CA PRO A 143 -24.01 -3.06 -5.37
C PRO A 143 -23.60 -1.60 -5.12
N LEU A 144 -23.68 -0.69 -6.09
CA LEU A 144 -23.12 0.66 -5.98
C LEU A 144 -23.69 1.48 -4.81
N PRO A 145 -25.01 1.49 -4.53
CA PRO A 145 -25.55 2.24 -3.40
C PRO A 145 -24.98 1.78 -2.06
N LEU A 146 -24.77 0.46 -1.88
CA LEU A 146 -24.21 -0.11 -0.67
C LEU A 146 -22.72 0.21 -0.54
N ILE A 147 -21.97 0.14 -1.63
CA ILE A 147 -20.54 0.52 -1.66
C ILE A 147 -20.39 1.99 -1.30
N ARG A 148 -21.20 2.88 -1.90
CA ARG A 148 -21.19 4.32 -1.59
C ARG A 148 -21.53 4.57 -0.13
N GLU A 149 -22.57 3.94 0.40
CA GLU A 149 -22.94 4.08 1.80
C GLU A 149 -21.87 3.55 2.76
N ARG A 150 -21.30 2.38 2.47
CA ARG A 150 -20.16 1.85 3.23
C ARG A 150 -18.99 2.82 3.18
N ASN A 151 -18.60 3.30 2.00
CA ASN A 151 -17.47 4.22 1.84
C ASN A 151 -17.73 5.53 2.59
N ARG A 152 -18.97 6.05 2.61
CA ARG A 152 -19.35 7.21 3.43
C ARG A 152 -19.22 6.92 4.93
N ARG A 153 -19.75 5.80 5.43
CA ARG A 153 -19.63 5.40 6.84
C ARG A 153 -18.17 5.18 7.24
N TRP A 154 -17.39 4.52 6.38
CA TRP A 154 -15.97 4.30 6.57
C TRP A 154 -15.21 5.62 6.55
N ALA A 155 -15.50 6.53 5.62
CA ALA A 155 -14.89 7.85 5.59
C ALA A 155 -15.22 8.66 6.85
N ALA A 156 -16.48 8.65 7.30
CA ALA A 156 -16.90 9.33 8.53
C ALA A 156 -16.22 8.74 9.77
N ARG A 157 -16.24 7.40 9.94
CA ARG A 157 -15.54 6.71 11.02
C ARG A 157 -14.03 6.94 10.96
N TRP A 158 -13.47 7.02 9.76
CA TRP A 158 -12.07 7.40 9.58
C TRP A 158 -11.78 8.83 9.94
N HIS A 159 -12.67 9.77 9.63
CA HIS A 159 -12.52 11.15 10.08
C HIS A 159 -12.55 11.23 11.62
N GLU A 160 -13.48 10.54 12.27
CA GLU A 160 -13.57 10.49 13.73
C GLU A 160 -12.32 9.85 14.37
N VAL A 161 -11.91 8.68 13.89
CA VAL A 161 -10.67 8.02 14.36
C VAL A 161 -9.45 8.91 14.09
N GLN A 162 -9.43 9.64 12.97
CA GLN A 162 -8.36 10.59 12.67
C GLN A 162 -8.35 11.78 13.63
N GLU A 163 -9.50 12.38 13.92
CA GLU A 163 -9.59 13.50 14.87
C GLU A 163 -9.19 13.07 16.27
N GLN A 164 -9.68 11.92 16.74
CA GLN A 164 -9.30 11.35 18.03
C GLN A 164 -7.80 11.06 18.07
N MET A 165 -7.26 10.43 17.04
CA MET A 165 -5.85 10.09 16.98
C MET A 165 -4.98 11.35 16.84
N GLN A 166 -5.38 12.36 16.07
CA GLN A 166 -4.68 13.66 16.01
C GLN A 166 -4.73 14.39 17.34
N ALA A 167 -5.89 14.37 18.02
CA ALA A 167 -6.04 14.96 19.35
C ALA A 167 -5.13 14.26 20.36
N GLU A 168 -5.04 12.93 20.32
CA GLU A 168 -4.14 12.15 21.18
C GLU A 168 -2.68 12.36 20.81
N LEU A 169 -2.32 12.40 19.53
CA LEU A 169 -0.95 12.64 19.06
C LEU A 169 -0.47 14.05 19.43
N ARG A 170 -1.35 15.07 19.34
CA ARG A 170 -1.10 16.43 19.86
C ARG A 170 -0.83 16.44 21.37
N LYS A 171 -1.39 15.50 22.12
CA LYS A 171 -1.17 15.38 23.58
C LYS A 171 0.08 14.59 23.94
N THR A 172 0.46 13.59 23.13
CA THR A 172 1.35 12.51 23.59
C THR A 172 2.67 12.38 22.85
N THR A 173 2.82 12.93 21.64
CA THR A 173 4.07 12.75 20.87
C THR A 173 4.76 14.11 20.63
N PRO A 174 5.82 14.44 21.40
CA PRO A 174 6.62 15.63 21.17
C PRO A 174 7.18 15.64 19.75
N TYR A 175 7.26 16.83 19.17
CA TYR A 175 7.36 17.01 17.74
C TYR A 175 8.63 16.45 17.03
N PRO A 176 9.80 16.15 17.62
CA PRO A 176 10.77 15.39 16.84
C PRO A 176 10.43 13.89 16.73
N ALA A 177 9.66 13.31 17.65
CA ALA A 177 9.49 11.86 17.75
C ALA A 177 8.69 11.26 16.57
N ALA A 178 7.63 11.94 16.11
CA ALA A 178 6.81 11.46 14.99
C ALA A 178 7.60 11.37 13.67
N TYR A 179 8.42 12.38 13.39
CA TYR A 179 9.24 12.43 12.20
C TYR A 179 10.31 11.33 12.23
N LEU A 180 10.97 11.17 13.38
CA LEU A 180 11.98 10.14 13.58
C LEU A 180 11.39 8.74 13.44
N MET A 181 10.21 8.47 14.02
CA MET A 181 9.53 7.18 13.84
C MET A 181 9.22 6.90 12.36
N LEU A 182 8.86 7.92 11.58
CA LEU A 182 8.53 7.75 10.17
C LEU A 182 9.79 7.43 9.36
N ALA A 183 10.86 8.19 9.59
CA ALA A 183 12.13 7.96 8.94
C ALA A 183 12.74 6.59 9.31
N ASP A 184 12.71 6.21 10.59
CA ASP A 184 13.19 4.92 11.08
C ASP A 184 12.40 3.74 10.48
N LEU A 185 11.08 3.87 10.36
CA LEU A 185 10.28 2.86 9.68
C LEU A 185 10.56 2.80 8.16
N ALA A 186 10.95 3.91 7.52
CA ALA A 186 11.41 3.91 6.14
C ALA A 186 12.72 3.11 5.99
N VAL A 187 13.68 3.36 6.90
CA VAL A 187 14.99 2.70 6.96
C VAL A 187 14.82 1.20 7.17
N ARG A 188 14.01 0.78 8.16
CA ARG A 188 13.74 -0.66 8.40
C ARG A 188 13.20 -1.34 7.16
N ARG A 189 12.25 -0.71 6.46
CA ARG A 189 11.70 -1.29 5.21
C ARG A 189 12.74 -1.38 4.11
N ALA A 190 13.63 -0.39 3.98
CA ALA A 190 14.72 -0.41 3.00
C ALA A 190 15.68 -1.58 3.25
N ARG A 191 16.10 -1.78 4.51
CA ARG A 191 16.97 -2.88 4.92
C ARG A 191 16.31 -4.24 4.70
N THR A 192 15.07 -4.40 5.15
CA THR A 192 14.29 -5.62 4.91
C THR A 192 14.11 -5.90 3.42
N ALA A 193 13.92 -4.87 2.58
CA ALA A 193 13.82 -5.07 1.14
C ALA A 193 15.15 -5.57 0.54
N LYS A 194 16.29 -5.03 0.98
CA LYS A 194 17.63 -5.46 0.56
C LYS A 194 17.89 -6.92 0.93
N GLU A 195 17.64 -7.31 2.18
CA GLU A 195 17.75 -8.70 2.65
C GLU A 195 16.89 -9.65 1.82
N HIS A 196 15.65 -9.27 1.51
CA HIS A 196 14.76 -10.11 0.70
C HIS A 196 15.16 -10.20 -0.78
N VAL A 197 15.75 -9.15 -1.36
CA VAL A 197 16.32 -9.19 -2.72
C VAL A 197 17.51 -10.14 -2.76
N GLU A 198 18.40 -10.06 -1.77
CA GLU A 198 19.52 -11.00 -1.62
C GLU A 198 19.03 -12.46 -1.48
N HIS A 199 17.90 -12.67 -0.81
CA HIS A 199 17.25 -13.98 -0.67
C HIS A 199 16.28 -14.36 -1.82
N ARG A 200 16.24 -13.62 -2.95
CA ARG A 200 15.34 -13.85 -4.10
C ARG A 200 13.84 -13.91 -3.77
N ILE A 201 13.39 -13.25 -2.69
CA ILE A 201 11.96 -13.11 -2.32
C ILE A 201 11.40 -11.79 -2.89
N GLU A 202 11.75 -11.48 -4.14
CA GLU A 202 11.63 -10.13 -4.69
C GLU A 202 10.19 -9.78 -5.15
N SER A 203 9.39 -10.76 -5.54
CA SER A 203 8.10 -10.49 -6.20
C SER A 203 6.93 -10.17 -5.25
N ARG A 204 6.99 -10.57 -3.97
CA ARG A 204 5.82 -10.51 -3.07
C ARG A 204 5.78 -9.29 -2.13
N LEU A 205 6.91 -8.64 -1.89
CA LEU A 205 7.00 -7.53 -0.92
C LEU A 205 6.99 -6.15 -1.56
N ARG A 206 7.38 -6.02 -2.84
CA ARG A 206 7.37 -4.74 -3.57
C ARG A 206 5.99 -4.09 -3.68
N GLY A 207 4.92 -4.84 -3.44
CA GLY A 207 3.55 -4.33 -3.45
C GLY A 207 2.82 -4.35 -2.11
N ARG A 208 3.44 -4.79 -1.00
CA ARG A 208 2.70 -4.86 0.28
C ARG A 208 2.50 -3.44 0.81
N PRO A 209 1.25 -2.92 0.83
CA PRO A 209 1.01 -1.56 1.27
C PRO A 209 1.53 -1.40 2.69
N PRO A 210 2.01 -0.20 3.05
CA PRO A 210 2.42 0.07 4.42
C PRO A 210 1.29 -0.31 5.38
N GLY A 211 1.65 -0.93 6.52
CA GLY A 211 0.66 -1.27 7.55
C GLY A 211 -0.11 -0.03 8.01
N PRO A 212 -1.31 -0.18 8.60
CA PRO A 212 -2.15 0.95 9.01
C PRO A 212 -1.42 1.99 9.88
N GLY A 213 -0.47 1.57 10.72
CA GLY A 213 0.37 2.48 11.51
C GLY A 213 1.23 3.46 10.68
N TRP A 214 1.73 3.05 9.52
CA TRP A 214 2.52 3.93 8.64
C TRP A 214 1.67 5.06 8.06
N ARG A 215 0.46 4.75 7.60
CA ARG A 215 -0.45 5.75 7.03
C ARG A 215 -0.82 6.81 8.06
N ASN A 216 -1.03 6.38 9.30
CA ASN A 216 -1.34 7.26 10.42
C ASN A 216 -0.16 8.17 10.77
N LEU A 217 1.04 7.60 10.85
CA LEU A 217 2.27 8.33 11.12
C LEU A 217 2.61 9.33 10.02
N TRP A 218 2.49 8.92 8.75
CA TRP A 218 2.66 9.80 7.60
C TRP A 218 1.72 11.01 7.67
N ARG A 219 0.43 10.77 7.94
CA ARG A 219 -0.57 11.84 8.04
C ARG A 219 -0.26 12.80 9.19
N LEU A 220 0.14 12.27 10.35
CA LEU A 220 0.58 13.07 11.48
C LEU A 220 1.73 13.99 11.08
N VAL A 221 2.84 13.40 10.61
CA VAL A 221 4.04 14.14 10.23
C VAL A 221 3.72 15.21 9.17
N ARG A 222 2.89 14.88 8.18
CA ARG A 222 2.42 15.84 7.16
C ARG A 222 1.62 16.99 7.78
N SER A 223 0.66 16.70 8.66
CA SER A 223 -0.15 17.75 9.30
C SER A 223 0.69 18.65 10.21
N THR A 224 1.65 18.07 10.93
CA THR A 224 2.60 18.80 11.76
C THR A 224 3.50 19.69 10.91
N GLN A 225 3.98 19.18 9.77
CA GLN A 225 4.81 19.92 8.82
C GLN A 225 4.05 21.13 8.24
N ALA A 226 2.80 20.92 7.80
CA ALA A 226 1.94 22.00 7.32
C ALA A 226 1.79 23.11 8.37
N GLN A 227 1.52 22.73 9.62
CA GLN A 227 1.34 23.67 10.72
C GLN A 227 2.62 24.44 11.07
N LEU A 228 3.76 23.77 11.14
CA LEU A 228 5.03 24.39 11.58
C LEU A 228 5.62 25.33 10.56
N ARG A 229 5.45 25.02 9.28
CA ARG A 229 6.02 25.81 8.17
C ARG A 229 5.02 26.76 7.53
N GLY A 230 3.75 26.74 7.97
CA GLY A 230 2.68 27.46 7.28
C GLY A 230 2.51 26.98 5.84
N GLN A 231 2.77 25.71 5.57
CA GLN A 231 2.73 25.10 4.24
C GLN A 231 1.32 24.61 3.90
N SER A 232 1.00 24.59 2.62
CA SER A 232 -0.15 23.85 2.10
C SER A 232 0.00 22.34 2.36
N GLU A 233 -1.11 21.61 2.30
CA GLU A 233 -1.11 20.15 2.47
C GLU A 233 -0.22 19.44 1.43
N ASP A 234 -0.20 19.95 0.20
CA ASP A 234 0.61 19.43 -0.90
C ASP A 234 2.11 19.67 -0.69
N GLU A 235 2.50 20.88 -0.27
CA GLU A 235 3.89 21.21 0.06
C GLU A 235 4.39 20.38 1.24
N ALA A 236 3.56 20.24 2.28
CA ALA A 236 3.88 19.40 3.43
C ALA A 236 4.01 17.92 3.03
N SER A 237 3.13 17.44 2.15
CA SER A 237 3.18 16.07 1.61
C SER A 237 4.46 15.83 0.81
N ALA A 238 4.87 16.80 -0.02
CA ALA A 238 6.11 16.75 -0.78
C ALA A 238 7.34 16.74 0.15
N ALA A 239 7.37 17.58 1.18
CA ALA A 239 8.45 17.60 2.17
C ALA A 239 8.59 16.26 2.89
N VAL A 240 7.48 15.69 3.41
CA VAL A 240 7.50 14.39 4.09
C VAL A 240 7.94 13.25 3.16
N ARG A 241 7.55 13.31 1.89
CA ARG A 241 8.01 12.37 0.86
C ARG A 241 9.51 12.49 0.63
N SER A 242 10.02 13.72 0.55
CA SER A 242 11.44 14.00 0.43
C SER A 242 12.23 13.39 1.60
N LEU A 243 11.79 13.60 2.86
CA LEU A 243 12.38 12.97 4.05
C LEU A 243 12.43 11.44 3.95
N VAL A 244 11.31 10.80 3.63
CA VAL A 244 11.21 9.34 3.57
C VAL A 244 12.10 8.77 2.45
N GLN A 245 12.14 9.44 1.30
CA GLN A 245 13.02 9.04 0.19
C GLN A 245 14.49 9.19 0.55
N GLN A 246 14.88 10.28 1.20
CA GLN A 246 16.25 10.52 1.65
C GLN A 246 16.69 9.44 2.65
N ALA A 247 15.87 9.19 3.68
CA ALA A 247 16.15 8.17 4.70
C ALA A 247 16.28 6.77 4.09
N ARG A 248 15.39 6.41 3.15
CA ARG A 248 15.48 5.14 2.42
C ARG A 248 16.79 5.04 1.63
N ARG A 249 17.15 6.07 0.87
CA ARG A 249 18.36 6.04 0.05
C ARG A 249 19.64 6.02 0.86
N LEU A 250 19.69 6.69 2.01
CA LEU A 250 20.81 6.59 2.92
C LEU A 250 21.01 5.14 3.38
N ALA A 251 19.93 4.48 3.80
CA ALA A 251 19.97 3.08 4.18
C ALA A 251 20.37 2.13 3.03
N GLU A 252 20.04 2.47 1.79
CA GLU A 252 20.37 1.65 0.61
C GLU A 252 21.82 1.86 0.14
N GLN A 253 22.35 3.08 0.21
CA GLN A 253 23.54 3.48 -0.55
C GLN A 253 24.71 3.98 0.30
N ALA A 254 24.50 4.35 1.56
CA ALA A 254 25.54 4.90 2.42
C ALA A 254 26.00 3.86 3.45
N ALA A 255 27.18 3.24 3.24
CA ALA A 255 27.69 2.18 4.12
C ALA A 255 27.85 2.62 5.59
N TRP A 256 28.20 3.89 5.85
CA TRP A 256 28.30 4.42 7.22
C TRP A 256 26.94 4.46 7.95
N PHE A 257 25.83 4.40 7.21
CA PHE A 257 24.47 4.43 7.76
C PHE A 257 24.08 3.10 8.45
N ASP A 258 24.93 2.08 8.39
CA ASP A 258 24.78 0.86 9.17
C ASP A 258 25.16 1.06 10.65
N ASP A 259 25.95 2.10 10.97
CA ASP A 259 26.18 2.52 12.35
C ASP A 259 24.91 3.20 12.91
N GLU A 260 24.28 2.59 13.91
CA GLU A 260 23.03 3.06 14.49
C GLU A 260 23.12 4.47 15.08
N ARG A 261 24.28 4.84 15.64
CA ARG A 261 24.50 6.17 16.23
C ARG A 261 24.56 7.23 15.13
N LEU A 262 25.30 6.97 14.06
CA LEU A 262 25.38 7.88 12.90
C LEU A 262 24.05 7.97 12.17
N ALA A 263 23.34 6.86 11.98
CA ALA A 263 22.01 6.84 11.38
C ALA A 263 21.02 7.69 12.19
N ALA A 264 20.97 7.50 13.51
CA ALA A 264 20.07 8.28 14.38
C ALA A 264 20.41 9.78 14.37
N ALA A 265 21.69 10.15 14.34
CA ALA A 265 22.12 11.53 14.22
C ALA A 265 21.73 12.16 12.87
N ALA A 266 21.98 11.47 11.76
CA ALA A 266 21.62 11.93 10.42
C ALA A 266 20.11 12.14 10.28
N LEU A 267 19.30 11.21 10.81
CA LEU A 267 17.85 11.33 10.81
C LEU A 267 17.38 12.54 11.64
N ARG A 268 17.95 12.78 12.82
CA ARG A 268 17.64 13.97 13.63
C ARG A 268 17.92 15.25 12.88
N GLU A 269 19.12 15.41 12.32
CA GLU A 269 19.46 16.63 11.58
C GLU A 269 18.61 16.82 10.33
N THR A 270 18.24 15.73 9.65
CA THR A 270 17.32 15.79 8.50
C THR A 270 15.94 16.29 8.91
N VAL A 271 15.43 15.85 10.06
CA VAL A 271 14.16 16.32 10.62
C VAL A 271 14.25 17.80 11.01
N GLU A 272 15.31 18.19 11.71
CA GLU A 272 15.56 19.60 12.10
C GLU A 272 15.67 20.51 10.87
N TRP A 273 16.40 20.10 9.83
CA TRP A 273 16.50 20.83 8.57
C TRP A 273 15.14 20.97 7.89
N MET A 274 14.39 19.88 7.72
CA MET A 274 13.13 19.93 6.99
C MET A 274 12.08 20.77 7.72
N ALA A 275 12.03 20.65 9.04
CA ALA A 275 10.94 21.21 9.82
C ALA A 275 11.23 22.63 10.33
N HIS A 276 12.51 23.03 10.44
CA HIS A 276 12.90 24.39 10.82
C HIS A 276 13.78 25.13 9.82
N ARG A 277 14.39 24.46 8.84
CA ARG A 277 15.54 24.99 8.10
C ARG A 277 16.63 25.47 9.06
N ALA A 278 16.81 24.72 10.15
CA ALA A 278 17.82 25.01 11.15
C ALA A 278 19.22 24.94 10.53
N ASP A 279 20.17 25.71 11.09
CA ASP A 279 21.57 25.57 10.73
C ASP A 279 22.11 24.29 11.39
N VAL A 280 22.13 23.21 10.61
CA VAL A 280 22.62 21.88 11.03
C VAL A 280 23.95 21.59 10.34
N ASP A 281 24.81 20.79 10.96
CA ASP A 281 26.12 20.44 10.40
C ASP A 281 25.98 19.70 9.05
N SER A 282 24.90 18.94 8.86
CA SER A 282 24.56 18.28 7.60
C SER A 282 24.01 19.20 6.52
N ARG A 283 23.95 20.53 6.72
CA ARG A 283 23.37 21.48 5.75
C ARG A 283 23.86 21.26 4.30
N PRO A 284 25.15 21.08 4.01
CA PRO A 284 25.60 20.81 2.64
C PRO A 284 24.99 19.55 2.02
N ALA A 285 24.76 18.51 2.85
CA ALA A 285 24.10 17.28 2.42
C ALA A 285 22.60 17.47 2.19
N GLN A 286 21.95 18.33 2.97
CA GLN A 286 20.53 18.66 2.80
C GLN A 286 20.30 19.49 1.53
N GLU A 287 21.13 20.48 1.26
CA GLU A 287 21.08 21.27 0.02
C GLU A 287 21.34 20.40 -1.22
N ALA A 288 22.31 19.49 -1.14
CA ALA A 288 22.58 18.53 -2.21
C ALA A 288 21.40 17.56 -2.43
N TRP A 289 20.69 17.18 -1.38
CA TRP A 289 19.47 16.36 -1.48
C TRP A 289 18.33 17.11 -2.18
N GLU A 290 18.16 18.39 -1.90
CA GLU A 290 17.13 19.22 -2.55
C GLU A 290 17.34 19.27 -4.06
N ALA A 291 18.59 19.33 -4.53
CA ALA A 291 18.91 19.23 -5.95
C ALA A 291 18.54 17.86 -6.56
N VAL A 292 18.84 16.75 -5.85
CA VAL A 292 18.43 15.40 -6.27
C VAL A 292 16.90 15.31 -6.37
N HIS A 293 16.20 15.74 -5.33
CA HIS A 293 14.74 15.63 -5.26
C HIS A 293 14.03 16.52 -6.28
N ALA A 294 14.55 17.73 -6.51
CA ALA A 294 14.03 18.63 -7.56
C ALA A 294 14.21 18.04 -8.95
N HIS A 295 15.39 17.47 -9.24
CA HIS A 295 15.66 16.80 -10.51
C HIS A 295 14.68 15.64 -10.74
N GLU A 296 14.46 14.79 -9.74
CA GLU A 296 13.54 13.65 -9.86
C GLU A 296 12.07 14.07 -9.95
N SER A 297 11.68 15.12 -9.25
CA SER A 297 10.31 15.63 -9.31
C SER A 297 9.98 16.24 -10.69
N ALA A 298 10.99 16.70 -11.43
CA ALA A 298 10.85 17.20 -12.80
C ALA A 298 10.82 16.08 -13.87
N GLN A 299 11.05 14.82 -13.49
CA GLN A 299 11.18 13.68 -14.41
C GLN A 299 10.00 13.50 -15.39
N PRO A 300 8.71 13.65 -15.00
CA PRO A 300 7.61 13.43 -15.94
C PRO A 300 7.62 14.38 -17.14
N LEU A 301 8.17 15.58 -16.98
CA LEU A 301 8.21 16.60 -18.03
C LEU A 301 9.48 16.49 -18.90
N LEU A 302 10.59 16.05 -18.31
CA LEU A 302 11.89 15.99 -18.98
C LEU A 302 12.14 14.66 -19.70
N ALA A 303 11.50 13.57 -19.27
CA ALA A 303 11.51 12.29 -19.98
C ALA A 303 10.89 12.36 -21.39
N LEU A 304 10.11 13.42 -21.68
CA LEU A 304 9.53 13.67 -23.00
C LEU A 304 10.48 14.39 -23.97
N THR A 305 11.57 14.99 -23.47
CA THR A 305 12.38 15.95 -24.24
C THR A 305 13.88 15.68 -24.19
N ALA A 306 14.39 15.01 -23.16
CA ALA A 306 15.82 14.73 -22.99
C ALA A 306 16.20 13.33 -23.54
N PRO A 307 17.40 13.17 -24.14
CA PRO A 307 17.97 11.85 -24.43
C PRO A 307 18.14 11.05 -23.12
N GLU A 308 17.70 9.79 -23.11
CA GLU A 308 17.65 8.92 -21.92
C GLU A 308 19.01 8.83 -21.16
N GLY A 309 20.13 8.94 -21.88
CA GLY A 309 21.48 8.88 -21.31
C GLY A 309 21.93 10.13 -20.53
N GLU A 310 21.52 11.33 -20.96
CA GLU A 310 21.92 12.58 -20.29
C GLU A 310 21.24 12.73 -18.94
N TRP A 311 19.96 12.33 -18.88
CA TRP A 311 19.18 12.34 -17.65
C TRP A 311 19.78 11.42 -16.57
N SER A 312 20.11 10.17 -16.96
CA SER A 312 20.71 9.23 -16.02
C SER A 312 22.06 9.73 -15.50
N ALA A 313 22.89 10.30 -16.38
CA ALA A 313 24.21 10.80 -15.99
C ALA A 313 24.12 11.97 -14.99
N GLU A 314 23.17 12.88 -15.18
CA GLU A 314 22.94 14.01 -14.28
C GLU A 314 22.41 13.54 -12.91
N ARG A 315 21.41 12.66 -12.90
CA ARG A 315 20.91 12.04 -11.67
C ARG A 315 22.04 11.37 -10.89
N ASP A 316 22.92 10.63 -11.56
CA ASP A 316 24.03 9.95 -10.92
C ASP A 316 25.07 10.95 -10.38
N ARG A 317 25.31 12.06 -11.09
CA ARG A 317 26.20 13.14 -10.63
C ARG A 317 25.66 13.79 -9.36
N LEU A 318 24.38 14.15 -9.33
CA LEU A 318 23.71 14.75 -8.18
C LEU A 318 23.72 13.79 -6.99
N THR A 319 23.36 12.52 -7.23
CA THR A 319 23.35 11.48 -6.19
C THR A 319 24.75 11.27 -5.58
N ARG A 320 25.81 11.22 -6.40
CA ARG A 320 27.19 11.15 -5.90
C ARG A 320 27.62 12.41 -5.13
N GLY A 321 27.14 13.59 -5.51
CA GLY A 321 27.38 14.83 -4.77
C GLY A 321 26.76 14.77 -3.38
N TRP A 322 25.49 14.38 -3.33
CA TRP A 322 24.71 14.20 -2.11
C TRP A 322 25.34 13.17 -1.15
N LEU A 323 25.68 11.97 -1.64
CA LEU A 323 26.32 10.93 -0.81
C LEU A 323 27.70 11.37 -0.28
N ARG A 324 28.49 12.12 -1.07
CA ARG A 324 29.78 12.67 -0.63
C ARG A 324 29.62 13.69 0.49
N ALA A 325 28.62 14.58 0.41
CA ALA A 325 28.35 15.56 1.45
C ALA A 325 27.97 14.87 2.78
N TRP A 326 27.13 13.85 2.71
CA TRP A 326 26.79 13.02 3.88
C TRP A 326 27.98 12.25 4.45
N ALA A 327 28.85 11.70 3.60
CA ALA A 327 30.06 11.03 4.05
C ALA A 327 31.02 12.00 4.76
N ALA A 328 31.16 13.23 4.25
CA ALA A 328 31.96 14.26 4.90
C ALA A 328 31.40 14.63 6.29
N TRP A 329 30.08 14.80 6.39
CA TRP A 329 29.39 14.99 7.67
C TRP A 329 29.62 13.81 8.63
N ALA A 330 29.54 12.57 8.14
CA ALA A 330 29.72 11.39 8.99
C ALA A 330 31.14 11.31 9.57
N VAL A 331 32.15 11.73 8.80
CA VAL A 331 33.54 11.84 9.27
C VAL A 331 33.67 12.92 10.34
N SER A 332 33.09 14.12 10.15
CA SER A 332 33.16 15.19 11.15
C SER A 332 32.38 14.87 12.42
N TYR A 333 31.23 14.21 12.31
CA TYR A 333 30.38 13.81 13.44
C TYR A 333 30.92 12.58 14.18
N GLY A 334 31.63 11.71 13.46
CA GLY A 334 32.22 10.48 13.96
C GLY A 334 33.50 10.67 14.76
N VAL A 335 34.18 11.81 14.62
CA VAL A 335 35.52 12.11 15.16
C VAL A 335 36.42 10.85 15.16
N ILE A 336 36.67 10.33 13.96
CA ILE A 336 37.87 9.54 13.69
C ILE A 336 38.92 10.56 13.22
N THR A 337 39.93 10.80 14.06
CA THR A 337 41.25 11.26 13.62
C THR A 337 42.03 10.13 12.97
#